data_AF-A0A3A6Q551-F1
#
_entry.id   AF-A0A3A6Q551-F1
#
_cell.length_a   1.000
_cell.length_b   1.000
_cell.length_c   1.000
_cell.angle_alpha   90.00
_cell.angle_beta   90.00
_cell.angle_gamma   90.00
#
_symmetry.space_group_name_H-M   'P 1'
#
loop_
_entity.id
_entity.type
_entity.pdbx_description
1 polymer ?
#
loop_
_entity_poly.entity_id
_entity_poly.type
_entity_poly.pdbx_seq_one_letter_code
_entity_poly.pdbx_strand_id
1 'polypeptide(L)'
;MQTKITIARTAIAAIISTTLLSGCFWDDPKTAAKYVSDNIDKDSVIEHLEVLESLASQTSDGLAITRAAGAQGYQDSLQYIIDVMEEHGYLVQTQEFDFRAWEEIGGTQLFSNETELYSIKNSPSEVEPDYAVMSYSGNSNGLLSGEIGFVTPDFRFDAHDYDSTDGCESDDFIDKELTNKIAVIQRGGCTFDAKVINAQQAGAIAVIVFNQGNNDGRKAVVNGTLGSNSQAQIPAIGLRHDIARAWLEDADLGTVNITLNVSTKDEIVVTQNILAETKNGDPDNIVMLGAHLDSVPEGPGINDNGSGTAGLLEYAVTLANLHAPIKNKVRFAWWAAEEAGLVGSNYYTNGEFTPLYNQATAEILKQFGFESPAEFTQVHFNLVERRYNELNNIKLYLNFDMIGSPNYIYGVMDGDLSDTKDSPDNAYTGDFTPPEGTSDIENTFTEFFTLQGEATVPQALSKRSDYAGFADWGVAFGGLFTGAEKVKTDEQAALFGGEAGIAYDKCYHQTCDDNTNISQQALFVNTQSLAYVTTYYAMSQPLFPAPQPEPRMMRSLSLGEPSTQLRIGTKLKAAPSTSDHDHFHGDFDQDNH
;
A
#
# COMPACT_ATOMS: atom_id res chain seq x y z
N MET A 1 2.40 29.01 22.28
CA MET A 1 3.08 30.27 21.88
C MET A 1 3.08 30.24 20.37
N GLN A 2 2.08 30.85 19.73
CA GLN A 2 1.83 30.74 18.28
C GLN A 2 2.84 31.58 17.51
N THR A 3 3.83 30.93 16.90
CA THR A 3 4.75 31.57 15.96
C THR A 3 4.15 31.38 14.57
N LYS A 4 3.48 32.42 14.05
CA LYS A 4 3.11 32.47 12.62
C LYS A 4 4.41 32.59 11.83
N ILE A 5 4.83 31.53 11.16
CA ILE A 5 5.90 31.58 10.17
C ILE A 5 5.28 32.20 8.91
N THR A 6 5.41 33.52 8.80
CA THR A 6 5.05 34.23 7.56
C THR A 6 6.20 34.07 6.59
N ILE A 7 6.07 33.15 5.62
CA ILE A 7 7.03 33.02 4.52
C ILE A 7 6.89 34.26 3.63
N ALA A 8 7.84 35.19 3.74
CA ALA A 8 7.91 36.34 2.87
C ALA A 8 8.57 35.94 1.55
N ARG A 9 7.76 35.49 0.57
CA ARG A 9 8.24 35.27 -0.81
C ARG A 9 8.65 36.61 -1.42
N THR A 10 9.93 36.74 -1.74
CA THR A 10 10.43 37.85 -2.56
C THR A 10 10.06 37.54 -4.01
N ALA A 11 8.94 38.07 -4.48
CA ALA A 11 8.52 37.95 -5.87
C ALA A 11 9.51 38.72 -6.78
N ILE A 12 10.54 38.03 -7.28
CA ILE A 12 11.29 38.52 -8.44
C ILE A 12 10.43 38.21 -9.66
N ALA A 13 9.53 39.14 -9.98
CA ALA A 13 8.82 39.13 -11.25
C ALA A 13 9.82 39.41 -12.38
N ALA A 14 10.41 38.35 -12.94
CA ALA A 14 10.99 38.41 -14.26
C ALA A 14 9.84 38.62 -15.25
N ILE A 15 9.60 39.87 -15.64
CA ILE A 15 8.68 40.21 -16.74
C ILE A 15 9.34 39.70 -18.03
N ILE A 16 9.15 38.42 -18.33
CA ILE A 16 9.34 37.90 -19.68
C ILE A 16 8.13 38.39 -20.47
N SER A 17 8.39 39.17 -21.52
CA SER A 17 7.38 39.73 -22.42
C SER A 17 6.62 38.61 -23.14
N THR A 18 5.53 38.12 -22.55
CA THR A 18 4.70 36.96 -22.94
C THR A 18 3.62 37.27 -23.99
N THR A 19 3.83 38.20 -24.91
CA THR A 19 2.73 38.63 -25.79
C THR A 19 2.57 37.91 -27.12
N LEU A 20 3.42 36.96 -27.55
CA LEU A 20 3.28 36.35 -28.90
C LEU A 20 3.64 34.85 -29.09
N LEU A 21 3.98 34.09 -28.04
CA LEU A 21 4.32 32.64 -28.17
C LEU A 21 3.38 31.68 -27.41
N SER A 22 2.36 32.21 -26.73
CA SER A 22 1.49 31.46 -25.81
C SER A 22 0.50 30.49 -26.47
N GLY A 23 0.41 30.46 -27.80
CA GLY A 23 -0.59 29.65 -28.50
C GLY A 23 -0.15 28.23 -28.88
N CYS A 24 1.14 27.96 -29.10
CA CYS A 24 1.53 26.73 -29.82
C CYS A 24 1.95 25.55 -28.92
N PHE A 25 2.35 25.78 -27.67
CA PHE A 25 2.90 24.71 -26.84
C PHE A 25 1.85 23.99 -25.99
N TRP A 26 0.70 24.62 -25.71
CA TRP A 26 -0.41 24.01 -24.98
C TRP A 26 -1.28 23.10 -25.85
N ASP A 27 -1.21 23.21 -27.17
CA ASP A 27 -2.04 22.42 -28.08
C ASP A 27 -1.60 20.94 -28.12
N ASP A 28 -0.29 20.70 -28.04
CA ASP A 28 0.32 19.37 -28.04
C ASP A 28 0.57 18.88 -26.61
N PRO A 29 -0.06 17.76 -26.17
CA PRO A 29 0.08 17.26 -24.80
C PRO A 29 1.52 16.99 -24.37
N LYS A 30 2.38 16.48 -25.27
CA LYS A 30 3.79 16.19 -24.95
C LYS A 30 4.62 17.45 -24.75
N THR A 31 4.40 18.47 -25.58
CA THR A 31 5.07 19.77 -25.46
C THR A 31 4.62 20.49 -24.19
N ALA A 32 3.32 20.45 -23.87
CA ALA A 32 2.78 20.99 -22.63
C ALA A 32 3.36 20.28 -21.40
N ALA A 33 3.36 18.94 -21.41
CA ALA A 33 3.93 18.11 -20.36
C ALA A 33 5.41 18.41 -20.12
N LYS A 34 6.20 18.47 -21.21
CA LYS A 34 7.61 18.86 -21.12
C LYS A 34 7.78 20.24 -20.52
N TYR A 35 6.99 21.22 -20.96
CA TYR A 35 7.09 22.58 -20.45
C TYR A 35 6.80 22.65 -18.95
N VAL A 36 5.76 21.98 -18.45
CA VAL A 36 5.46 21.96 -17.02
C VAL A 36 6.55 21.22 -16.23
N SER A 37 6.98 20.06 -16.71
CA SER A 37 8.06 19.27 -16.12
C SER A 37 9.40 20.03 -16.02
N ASP A 38 9.76 20.79 -17.07
CA ASP A 38 10.98 21.61 -17.09
C ASP A 38 10.91 22.83 -16.15
N ASN A 39 9.71 23.20 -15.66
CA ASN A 39 9.49 24.32 -14.73
C ASN A 39 9.33 23.89 -13.27
N ILE A 40 9.41 22.59 -12.96
CA ILE A 40 9.49 22.11 -11.57
C ILE A 40 10.76 22.70 -10.93
N ASP A 41 10.60 23.38 -9.81
CA ASP A 41 11.71 23.98 -9.08
C ASP A 41 12.26 23.01 -8.03
N LYS A 42 13.50 22.57 -8.21
CA LYS A 42 14.13 21.60 -7.32
C LYS A 42 14.16 22.09 -5.87
N ASP A 43 14.53 23.35 -5.65
CA ASP A 43 14.67 23.91 -4.31
C ASP A 43 13.32 23.94 -3.60
N SER A 44 12.23 24.27 -4.32
CA SER A 44 10.87 24.25 -3.78
C SER A 44 10.40 22.84 -3.38
N VAL A 45 10.76 21.79 -4.13
CA VAL A 45 10.50 20.39 -3.69
C VAL A 45 11.19 20.10 -2.36
N ILE A 46 12.44 20.55 -2.20
CA ILE A 46 13.19 20.35 -0.95
C ILE A 46 12.61 21.19 0.19
N GLU A 47 12.21 22.44 -0.07
CA GLU A 47 11.54 23.29 0.92
C GLU A 47 10.25 22.63 1.45
N HIS A 48 9.48 21.97 0.59
CA HIS A 48 8.31 21.20 1.02
C HIS A 48 8.68 20.06 1.97
N LEU A 49 9.76 19.31 1.71
CA LEU A 49 10.25 18.28 2.61
C LEU A 49 10.76 18.84 3.94
N GLU A 50 11.48 19.97 3.93
CA GLU A 50 11.92 20.65 5.14
C GLU A 50 10.74 21.08 6.01
N VAL A 51 9.65 21.59 5.39
CA VAL A 51 8.43 21.91 6.12
C VAL A 51 7.79 20.64 6.68
N LEU A 52 7.60 19.59 5.87
CA LEU A 52 7.01 18.33 6.34
C LEU A 52 7.81 17.72 7.49
N GLU A 53 9.14 17.71 7.42
CA GLU A 53 10.00 17.27 8.52
C GLU A 53 9.83 18.14 9.76
N SER A 54 9.76 19.46 9.61
CA SER A 54 9.56 20.36 10.75
C SER A 54 8.22 20.15 11.47
N LEU A 55 7.20 19.66 10.74
CA LEU A 55 5.88 19.29 11.28
C LEU A 55 5.86 17.85 11.82
N ALA A 56 6.82 17.03 11.40
CA ALA A 56 6.90 15.59 11.66
C ALA A 56 8.03 15.17 12.60
N SER A 57 8.83 16.08 13.15
CA SER A 57 10.02 15.72 13.94
C SER A 57 9.67 15.73 15.42
N GLN A 58 10.04 14.74 16.24
CA GLN A 58 11.41 14.27 16.37
C GLN A 58 11.52 12.86 16.97
N THR A 59 12.36 12.02 16.37
CA THR A 59 12.81 10.77 17.00
C THR A 59 14.25 10.41 16.69
N SER A 60 14.99 10.11 17.76
CA SER A 60 15.98 9.02 17.78
C SER A 60 15.98 8.33 19.16
N ASP A 61 14.87 8.47 19.92
CA ASP A 61 14.63 8.06 21.34
C ASP A 61 13.80 9.10 22.14
N GLY A 62 13.48 10.27 21.56
CA GLY A 62 12.57 11.30 22.10
C GLY A 62 11.05 11.02 22.04
N LEU A 63 10.68 9.74 21.95
CA LEU A 63 9.33 9.14 22.11
C LEU A 63 8.16 9.68 21.25
N ALA A 64 8.50 10.16 20.06
CA ALA A 64 7.64 10.51 18.94
C ALA A 64 7.14 11.96 18.92
N ILE A 65 7.49 12.64 17.82
CA ILE A 65 6.54 13.41 17.04
C ILE A 65 6.79 12.95 15.60
N THR A 66 5.73 12.52 14.91
CA THR A 66 5.72 11.95 13.55
C THR A 66 4.45 12.41 12.83
N ARG A 67 4.24 11.98 11.57
CA ARG A 67 2.96 12.16 10.88
C ARG A 67 2.07 10.93 10.94
N ALA A 68 2.27 10.02 11.89
CA ALA A 68 1.37 8.87 12.04
C ALA A 68 -0.10 9.29 12.10
N ALA A 69 -0.97 8.50 11.47
CA ALA A 69 -2.39 8.83 11.39
C ALA A 69 -2.98 9.08 12.78
N GLY A 70 -3.63 10.24 12.96
CA GLY A 70 -4.14 10.71 14.25
C GLY A 70 -3.17 11.50 15.12
N ALA A 71 -1.88 11.54 14.80
CA ALA A 71 -0.90 12.36 15.49
C ALA A 71 -1.09 13.85 15.16
N GLN A 72 -0.58 14.73 16.03
CA GLN A 72 -0.61 16.17 15.78
C GLN A 72 0.20 16.56 14.52
N GLY A 73 1.33 15.88 14.26
CA GLY A 73 2.13 16.14 13.06
C GLY A 73 1.40 15.81 11.76
N TYR A 74 0.49 14.82 11.77
CA TYR A 74 -0.41 14.57 10.64
C TYR A 74 -1.36 15.76 10.42
N GLN A 75 -2.00 16.24 11.49
CA GLN A 75 -2.94 17.36 11.41
C GLN A 75 -2.27 18.67 10.96
N ASP A 76 -1.06 18.93 11.47
CA ASP A 76 -0.29 20.11 11.09
C ASP A 76 0.14 20.04 9.61
N SER A 77 0.56 18.85 9.15
CA SER A 77 0.90 18.61 7.74
C SER A 77 -0.32 18.72 6.85
N LEU A 78 -1.48 18.23 7.29
CA LEU A 78 -2.75 18.37 6.58
C LEU A 78 -3.11 19.84 6.39
N GLN A 79 -2.98 20.65 7.44
CA GLN A 79 -3.25 22.08 7.34
C GLN A 79 -2.27 22.78 6.38
N TYR A 80 -1.00 22.38 6.40
CA TYR A 80 0.00 22.90 5.46
C TYR A 80 -0.39 22.63 4.00
N ILE A 81 -0.77 21.40 3.67
CA ILE A 81 -1.22 21.04 2.32
C ILE A 81 -2.46 21.86 1.93
N ILE A 82 -3.46 21.95 2.81
CA ILE A 82 -4.68 22.74 2.55
C ILE A 82 -4.34 24.20 2.26
N ASP A 83 -3.51 24.82 3.10
CA ASP A 83 -3.14 26.23 2.96
C ASP A 83 -2.44 26.48 1.61
N VAL A 84 -1.48 25.64 1.24
CA VAL A 84 -0.77 25.77 -0.06
C VAL A 84 -1.74 25.56 -1.23
N MET A 85 -2.60 24.56 -1.18
CA MET A 85 -3.54 24.27 -2.27
C MET A 85 -4.58 25.38 -2.43
N GLU A 86 -5.15 25.90 -1.34
CA GLU A 86 -6.10 27.02 -1.38
C GLU A 86 -5.45 28.32 -1.86
N GLU A 87 -4.21 28.61 -1.43
CA GLU A 87 -3.43 29.77 -1.90
C GLU A 87 -3.24 29.75 -3.42
N HIS A 88 -3.04 28.55 -4.00
CA HIS A 88 -2.89 28.35 -5.45
C HIS A 88 -4.22 28.11 -6.17
N GLY A 89 -5.34 28.31 -5.47
CA GLY A 89 -6.67 28.40 -6.05
C GLY A 89 -7.33 27.07 -6.38
N TYR A 90 -6.84 25.96 -5.82
CA TYR A 90 -7.50 24.66 -5.90
C TYR A 90 -8.80 24.63 -5.06
N LEU A 91 -9.71 23.72 -5.42
CA LEU A 91 -10.90 23.41 -4.64
C LEU A 91 -10.55 22.27 -3.68
N VAL A 92 -10.39 22.59 -2.40
CA VAL A 92 -9.95 21.63 -1.39
C VAL A 92 -11.15 21.12 -0.58
N GLN A 93 -11.17 19.82 -0.32
CA GLN A 93 -12.11 19.14 0.56
C GLN A 93 -11.35 18.16 1.43
N THR A 94 -11.75 18.04 2.69
CA THR A 94 -11.30 16.95 3.56
C THR A 94 -12.39 15.88 3.65
N GLN A 95 -11.96 14.62 3.73
CA GLN A 95 -12.84 13.48 3.92
C GLN A 95 -12.48 12.82 5.25
N GLU A 96 -13.25 13.15 6.29
CA GLU A 96 -13.07 12.62 7.65
C GLU A 96 -13.68 11.23 7.82
N PHE A 97 -12.98 10.37 8.56
CA PHE A 97 -13.47 9.05 8.96
C PHE A 97 -12.80 8.54 10.23
N ASP A 98 -13.49 7.63 10.91
CA ASP A 98 -12.96 6.88 12.04
C ASP A 98 -12.15 5.69 11.52
N PHE A 99 -11.00 5.43 12.12
CA PHE A 99 -10.26 4.19 11.92
C PHE A 99 -9.79 3.61 13.26
N ARG A 100 -9.67 2.28 13.33
CA ARG A 100 -9.08 1.60 14.48
C ARG A 100 -7.57 1.60 14.32
N ALA A 101 -6.90 2.48 15.06
CA ALA A 101 -5.46 2.51 15.17
C ALA A 101 -5.00 1.39 16.10
N TRP A 102 -4.04 0.59 15.64
CA TRP A 102 -3.43 -0.45 16.43
C TRP A 102 -1.91 -0.36 16.32
N GLU A 103 -1.21 -0.52 17.44
CA GLU A 103 0.25 -0.45 17.50
C GLU A 103 0.79 -1.46 18.51
N GLU A 104 1.85 -2.18 18.15
CA GLU A 104 2.67 -2.91 19.11
C GLU A 104 3.65 -1.93 19.80
N ILE A 105 3.46 -1.73 21.10
CA ILE A 105 4.29 -0.84 21.91
C ILE A 105 5.36 -1.63 22.67
N GLY A 106 6.37 -0.93 23.19
CA GLY A 106 7.51 -1.55 23.87
C GLY A 106 7.12 -2.46 25.05
N GLY A 107 7.94 -3.49 25.28
CA GLY A 107 7.79 -4.44 26.39
C GLY A 107 7.25 -5.82 25.99
N THR A 108 6.96 -6.05 24.70
CA THR A 108 6.60 -7.39 24.22
C THR A 108 7.76 -8.38 24.39
N GLN A 109 7.49 -9.54 24.98
CA GLN A 109 8.47 -10.60 25.21
C GLN A 109 7.79 -11.97 25.11
N LEU A 110 8.53 -12.98 24.66
CA LEU A 110 8.08 -14.36 24.58
C LEU A 110 9.19 -15.29 25.09
N PHE A 111 8.84 -16.20 25.99
CA PHE A 111 9.73 -17.22 26.52
C PHE A 111 9.10 -18.59 26.31
N SER A 112 9.90 -19.53 25.81
CA SER A 112 9.61 -20.96 25.91
C SER A 112 10.40 -21.55 27.06
N ASN A 113 9.68 -21.99 28.09
CA ASN A 113 10.26 -22.34 29.39
C ASN A 113 11.12 -21.18 29.94
N GLU A 114 12.45 -21.33 29.95
CA GLU A 114 13.41 -20.31 30.40
C GLU A 114 14.18 -19.66 29.24
N THR A 115 13.89 -20.04 28.00
CA THR A 115 14.57 -19.53 26.79
C THR A 115 13.77 -18.39 26.17
N GLU A 116 14.39 -17.22 26.05
CA GLU A 116 13.83 -16.07 25.34
C GLU A 116 13.81 -16.34 23.83
N LEU A 117 12.69 -16.01 23.19
CA LEU A 117 12.56 -15.96 21.74
C LEU A 117 12.67 -14.50 21.27
N TYR A 118 13.17 -14.28 20.06
CA TYR A 118 13.33 -12.94 19.49
C TYR A 118 12.17 -12.57 18.57
N SER A 119 11.56 -11.41 18.79
CA SER A 119 10.55 -10.88 17.87
C SER A 119 11.21 -10.29 16.63
N ILE A 120 10.46 -10.21 15.53
CA ILE A 120 10.85 -9.43 14.33
C ILE A 120 11.26 -7.99 14.70
N LYS A 121 10.55 -7.34 15.62
CA LYS A 121 10.81 -5.94 16.05
C LYS A 121 12.10 -5.76 16.88
N ASN A 122 12.55 -6.81 17.58
CA ASN A 122 13.64 -6.72 18.57
C ASN A 122 14.81 -7.67 18.27
N SER A 123 14.79 -8.40 17.17
CA SER A 123 15.84 -9.37 16.84
C SER A 123 17.17 -8.65 16.59
N PRO A 124 18.29 -9.07 17.22
CA PRO A 124 19.60 -8.57 16.88
C PRO A 124 19.93 -8.82 15.40
N SER A 125 20.69 -7.91 14.78
CA SER A 125 21.21 -8.13 13.43
C SER A 125 21.95 -9.48 13.36
N GLU A 126 21.67 -10.28 12.33
CA GLU A 126 22.17 -11.65 12.11
C GLU A 126 21.49 -12.76 12.94
N VAL A 127 20.48 -12.44 13.76
CA VAL A 127 19.64 -13.45 14.43
C VAL A 127 18.33 -13.57 13.66
N GLU A 128 18.03 -14.79 13.18
CA GLU A 128 16.77 -15.07 12.51
C GLU A 128 15.62 -14.94 13.54
N PRO A 129 14.62 -14.07 13.30
CA PRO A 129 13.54 -13.85 14.24
C PRO A 129 12.70 -15.10 14.43
N ASP A 130 12.19 -15.27 15.65
CA ASP A 130 11.43 -16.45 16.06
C ASP A 130 9.92 -16.22 15.94
N TYR A 131 9.44 -14.99 16.21
CA TYR A 131 8.01 -14.68 16.25
C TYR A 131 7.67 -13.22 15.87
N ALA A 132 6.39 -12.96 15.64
CA ALA A 132 5.82 -11.63 15.39
C ALA A 132 4.47 -11.48 16.10
N VAL A 133 4.16 -10.31 16.67
CA VAL A 133 2.78 -10.03 17.14
C VAL A 133 1.91 -9.78 15.93
N MET A 134 0.75 -10.42 15.86
CA MET A 134 -0.19 -10.17 14.76
C MET A 134 -0.85 -8.81 14.92
N SER A 135 -1.00 -8.06 13.83
CA SER A 135 -1.69 -6.76 13.91
C SER A 135 -3.16 -6.95 14.29
N TYR A 136 -3.68 -6.01 15.08
CA TYR A 136 -4.96 -6.11 15.78
C TYR A 136 -5.04 -7.20 16.86
N SER A 137 -3.91 -7.77 17.28
CA SER A 137 -3.82 -8.66 18.45
C SER A 137 -4.26 -7.96 19.75
N GLY A 138 -4.88 -8.73 20.63
CA GLY A 138 -5.17 -8.30 22.00
C GLY A 138 -3.91 -8.06 22.83
N ASN A 139 -4.07 -7.27 23.89
CA ASN A 139 -3.04 -6.98 24.89
C ASN A 139 -3.06 -8.06 25.98
N SER A 140 -1.90 -8.51 26.45
CA SER A 140 -1.83 -9.51 27.53
C SER A 140 -2.14 -8.92 28.92
N ASN A 141 -2.12 -7.60 29.06
CA ASN A 141 -2.28 -6.83 30.29
C ASN A 141 -1.28 -7.25 31.39
N GLY A 142 -0.03 -7.50 30.97
CA GLY A 142 1.07 -7.97 31.82
C GLY A 142 1.53 -9.37 31.47
N LEU A 143 2.36 -9.96 32.34
CA LEU A 143 2.93 -11.27 32.12
C LEU A 143 1.86 -12.37 32.20
N LEU A 144 1.75 -13.15 31.14
CA LEU A 144 0.84 -14.27 30.99
C LEU A 144 1.66 -15.55 30.86
N SER A 145 1.30 -16.61 31.59
CA SER A 145 2.01 -17.89 31.55
C SER A 145 1.01 -19.04 31.49
N GLY A 146 1.26 -20.01 30.61
CA GLY A 146 0.39 -21.16 30.40
C GLY A 146 1.10 -22.30 29.67
N GLU A 147 0.63 -23.51 29.91
CA GLU A 147 0.99 -24.68 29.10
C GLU A 147 0.40 -24.53 27.69
N ILE A 148 1.10 -25.03 26.67
CA ILE A 148 0.57 -25.06 25.31
C ILE A 148 -0.45 -26.19 25.12
N GLY A 149 -1.47 -25.92 24.30
CA GLY A 149 -2.35 -26.93 23.76
C GLY A 149 -2.31 -26.90 22.24
N PHE A 150 -1.84 -27.99 21.62
CA PHE A 150 -1.82 -28.12 20.16
C PHE A 150 -3.21 -28.42 19.62
N VAL A 151 -3.75 -27.48 18.84
CA VAL A 151 -4.97 -27.69 18.07
C VAL A 151 -4.64 -28.55 16.86
N THR A 152 -3.60 -28.16 16.12
CA THR A 152 -3.01 -28.96 15.03
C THR A 152 -2.33 -30.22 15.57
N PRO A 153 -2.80 -31.43 15.23
CA PRO A 153 -2.28 -32.66 15.82
C PRO A 153 -1.05 -33.21 15.09
N ASP A 154 -0.76 -32.80 13.84
CA ASP A 154 0.38 -33.36 13.11
C ASP A 154 1.01 -32.40 12.07
N PHE A 155 2.30 -32.57 11.82
CA PHE A 155 3.09 -31.85 10.81
C PHE A 155 3.18 -32.67 9.50
N ARG A 156 2.13 -33.43 9.14
CA ARG A 156 2.19 -34.43 8.05
C ARG A 156 1.60 -33.92 6.74
N PHE A 157 2.22 -32.87 6.16
CA PHE A 157 1.76 -32.22 4.91
C PHE A 157 1.64 -33.13 3.69
N ASP A 158 2.47 -34.17 3.61
CA ASP A 158 2.46 -35.11 2.48
C ASP A 158 1.45 -36.26 2.68
N ALA A 159 0.74 -36.29 3.81
CA ALA A 159 -0.22 -37.32 4.10
C ALA A 159 -1.52 -37.09 3.30
N HIS A 160 -2.13 -38.17 2.82
CA HIS A 160 -3.38 -38.10 2.07
C HIS A 160 -4.54 -37.53 2.92
N ASP A 161 -4.43 -37.64 4.25
CA ASP A 161 -5.39 -37.17 5.24
C ASP A 161 -5.00 -35.82 5.86
N TYR A 162 -4.08 -35.06 5.25
CA TYR A 162 -3.72 -33.72 5.73
C TYR A 162 -4.94 -32.78 5.75
N ASP A 163 -5.14 -32.12 6.89
CA ASP A 163 -6.21 -31.15 7.11
C ASP A 163 -5.60 -29.75 7.25
N SER A 164 -5.90 -28.87 6.30
CA SER A 164 -5.46 -27.48 6.35
C SER A 164 -6.40 -26.58 7.15
N THR A 165 -7.51 -27.10 7.67
CA THR A 165 -8.58 -26.32 8.33
C THR A 165 -8.45 -26.26 9.84
N ASP A 166 -7.29 -26.64 10.40
CA ASP A 166 -7.04 -26.60 11.85
C ASP A 166 -7.41 -25.24 12.48
N GLY A 167 -8.33 -25.25 13.43
CA GLY A 167 -8.78 -24.08 14.17
C GLY A 167 -9.77 -23.19 13.41
N CYS A 168 -10.20 -23.59 12.22
CA CYS A 168 -11.18 -22.85 11.42
C CYS A 168 -12.61 -23.08 11.90
N GLU A 169 -12.87 -24.24 12.49
CA GLU A 169 -14.17 -24.58 13.04
C GLU A 169 -14.09 -24.72 14.56
N SER A 170 -15.21 -24.50 15.25
CA SER A 170 -15.27 -24.68 16.71
C SER A 170 -14.96 -26.11 17.14
N ASP A 171 -15.21 -27.07 16.25
CA ASP A 171 -15.06 -28.50 16.54
C ASP A 171 -13.58 -28.93 16.62
N ASP A 172 -12.66 -28.16 16.02
CA ASP A 172 -11.21 -28.41 16.09
C ASP A 172 -10.65 -28.30 17.51
N PHE A 173 -11.39 -27.63 18.39
CA PHE A 173 -11.01 -27.34 19.77
C PHE A 173 -11.60 -28.36 20.76
N ILE A 174 -12.45 -29.28 20.30
CA ILE A 174 -13.02 -30.36 21.13
C ILE A 174 -11.89 -31.26 21.64
N ASP A 175 -11.96 -31.63 22.92
CA ASP A 175 -10.99 -32.49 23.62
C ASP A 175 -9.53 -31.95 23.68
N LYS A 176 -9.30 -30.67 23.33
CA LYS A 176 -7.98 -30.01 23.43
C LYS A 176 -7.67 -29.38 24.79
N GLU A 177 -8.67 -29.26 25.68
CA GLU A 177 -8.55 -28.76 27.06
C GLU A 177 -7.81 -27.39 27.15
N LEU A 178 -8.27 -26.39 26.39
CA LEU A 178 -7.57 -25.11 26.23
C LEU A 178 -7.83 -24.06 27.31
N THR A 179 -8.68 -24.36 28.29
CA THR A 179 -8.99 -23.41 29.37
C THR A 179 -7.72 -23.03 30.14
N ASN A 180 -7.37 -21.73 30.13
CA ASN A 180 -6.12 -21.19 30.69
C ASN A 180 -4.83 -21.69 30.02
N LYS A 181 -4.91 -22.20 28.79
CA LYS A 181 -3.75 -22.62 27.98
C LYS A 181 -3.50 -21.68 26.81
N ILE A 182 -2.34 -21.83 26.21
CA ILE A 182 -1.94 -21.11 24.99
C ILE A 182 -2.18 -22.05 23.80
N ALA A 183 -3.09 -21.67 22.90
CA ALA A 183 -3.41 -22.49 21.74
C ALA A 183 -2.30 -22.37 20.69
N VAL A 184 -1.79 -23.49 20.19
CA VAL A 184 -0.83 -23.54 19.09
C VAL A 184 -1.52 -24.12 17.86
N ILE A 185 -1.61 -23.31 16.80
CA ILE A 185 -2.44 -23.58 15.62
C ILE A 185 -1.59 -23.38 14.37
N GLN A 186 -1.74 -24.24 13.38
CA GLN A 186 -1.07 -24.06 12.10
C GLN A 186 -1.77 -23.00 11.24
N ARG A 187 -1.00 -22.23 10.47
CA ARG A 187 -1.51 -21.38 9.38
C ARG A 187 -2.21 -22.22 8.30
N GLY A 188 -3.30 -21.71 7.72
CA GLY A 188 -3.99 -22.31 6.57
C GLY A 188 -5.49 -22.46 6.77
N GLY A 189 -6.23 -22.68 5.68
CA GLY A 189 -7.66 -23.04 5.65
C GLY A 189 -8.64 -21.90 5.94
N CYS A 190 -8.27 -20.94 6.78
CA CYS A 190 -9.07 -19.78 7.15
C CYS A 190 -8.21 -18.67 7.76
N THR A 191 -8.85 -17.51 7.99
CA THR A 191 -8.20 -16.32 8.52
C THR A 191 -7.60 -16.52 9.90
N PHE A 192 -6.50 -15.80 10.14
CA PHE A 192 -5.90 -15.71 11.47
C PHE A 192 -6.93 -15.25 12.51
N ASP A 193 -7.79 -14.29 12.16
CA ASP A 193 -8.90 -13.85 13.02
C ASP A 193 -9.84 -15.02 13.40
N ALA A 194 -10.27 -15.83 12.43
CA ALA A 194 -11.13 -16.97 12.71
C ALA A 194 -10.47 -17.94 13.70
N LYS A 195 -9.20 -18.28 13.49
CA LYS A 195 -8.42 -19.14 14.40
C LYS A 195 -8.35 -18.55 15.81
N VAL A 196 -8.05 -17.27 15.92
CA VAL A 196 -7.92 -16.58 17.22
C VAL A 196 -9.26 -16.48 17.94
N ILE A 197 -10.33 -16.11 17.24
CA ILE A 197 -11.68 -16.01 17.79
C ILE A 197 -12.18 -17.38 18.27
N ASN A 198 -11.98 -18.44 17.50
CA ASN A 198 -12.40 -19.78 17.88
C ASN A 198 -11.61 -20.28 19.11
N ALA A 199 -10.29 -20.08 19.14
CA ALA A 199 -9.46 -20.43 20.30
C ALA A 199 -9.85 -19.66 21.57
N GLN A 200 -10.15 -18.35 21.43
CA GLN A 200 -10.64 -17.52 22.52
C GLN A 200 -11.97 -18.06 23.07
N GLN A 201 -12.89 -18.45 22.19
CA GLN A 201 -14.16 -19.05 22.59
C GLN A 201 -13.98 -20.41 23.27
N ALA A 202 -12.94 -21.16 22.92
CA ALA A 202 -12.54 -22.41 23.57
C ALA A 202 -11.83 -22.21 24.93
N GLY A 203 -11.60 -20.96 25.35
CA GLY A 203 -11.01 -20.61 26.65
C GLY A 203 -9.49 -20.47 26.67
N ALA A 204 -8.84 -20.43 25.50
CA ALA A 204 -7.43 -20.10 25.40
C ALA A 204 -7.17 -18.68 25.89
N ILE A 205 -6.01 -18.46 26.50
CA ILE A 205 -5.59 -17.16 27.04
C ILE A 205 -4.61 -16.42 26.13
N ALA A 206 -4.05 -17.11 25.14
CA ALA A 206 -3.33 -16.56 24.00
C ALA A 206 -3.30 -17.58 22.85
N VAL A 207 -2.93 -17.13 21.66
CA VAL A 207 -2.83 -17.95 20.44
C VAL A 207 -1.48 -17.75 19.79
N ILE A 208 -0.86 -18.85 19.38
CA ILE A 208 0.35 -18.87 18.58
C ILE A 208 0.03 -19.57 17.27
N VAL A 209 0.13 -18.85 16.15
CA VAL A 209 -0.06 -19.41 14.81
C VAL A 209 1.30 -19.63 14.16
N PHE A 210 1.63 -20.86 13.80
CA PHE A 210 2.92 -21.16 13.18
C PHE A 210 2.83 -21.40 11.67
N ASN A 211 3.93 -21.17 10.97
CA ASN A 211 3.98 -21.31 9.52
C ASN A 211 3.95 -22.80 9.07
N GLN A 212 3.40 -23.07 7.89
CA GLN A 212 3.11 -24.44 7.42
C GLN A 212 4.39 -25.25 7.15
N GLY A 213 5.45 -24.66 6.62
CA GLY A 213 6.71 -25.36 6.31
C GLY A 213 6.63 -26.37 5.16
N ASN A 214 5.54 -26.35 4.37
CA ASN A 214 5.35 -27.21 3.19
C ASN A 214 6.23 -26.81 2.00
N ASN A 215 6.83 -25.61 2.02
CA ASN A 215 7.88 -25.18 1.09
C ASN A 215 8.80 -24.16 1.77
N ASP A 216 9.89 -23.78 1.10
CA ASP A 216 10.90 -22.87 1.68
C ASP A 216 10.32 -21.48 2.02
N GLY A 217 9.36 -20.97 1.23
CA GLY A 217 8.66 -19.71 1.51
C GLY A 217 7.63 -19.78 2.63
N ARG A 218 7.37 -20.95 3.22
CA ARG A 218 6.44 -21.16 4.33
C ARG A 218 7.14 -21.61 5.61
N LYS A 219 8.44 -21.38 5.75
CA LYS A 219 9.20 -21.74 6.98
C LYS A 219 9.42 -20.57 7.93
N ALA A 220 9.51 -19.36 7.41
CA ALA A 220 9.77 -18.13 8.15
C ALA A 220 8.65 -17.77 9.15
N VAL A 221 8.86 -16.74 9.96
CA VAL A 221 7.85 -16.21 10.90
C VAL A 221 6.56 -15.83 10.17
N VAL A 222 5.41 -16.10 10.79
CA VAL A 222 4.13 -15.58 10.30
C VAL A 222 3.95 -14.14 10.77
N ASN A 223 4.13 -13.16 9.89
CA ASN A 223 3.78 -11.77 10.19
C ASN A 223 2.35 -11.47 9.70
N GLY A 224 1.35 -11.85 10.50
CA GLY A 224 -0.08 -11.85 10.09
C GLY A 224 -0.90 -10.68 10.66
N THR A 225 -2.10 -10.46 10.09
CA THR A 225 -3.09 -9.52 10.61
C THR A 225 -4.39 -10.22 11.00
N LEU A 226 -5.02 -9.81 12.12
CA LEU A 226 -6.39 -10.21 12.44
C LEU A 226 -7.43 -9.31 11.73
N GLY A 227 -6.98 -8.21 11.11
CA GLY A 227 -7.85 -7.23 10.48
C GLY A 227 -8.50 -6.26 11.49
N SER A 228 -8.77 -5.04 11.02
CA SER A 228 -9.26 -3.94 11.87
C SER A 228 -10.64 -4.20 12.49
N ASN A 229 -11.41 -5.10 11.90
CA ASN A 229 -12.72 -5.55 12.35
C ASN A 229 -12.67 -6.71 13.37
N SER A 230 -11.49 -7.27 13.66
CA SER A 230 -11.30 -8.34 14.63
C SER A 230 -11.92 -8.01 15.99
N GLN A 231 -12.53 -9.00 16.64
CA GLN A 231 -13.03 -8.89 18.02
C GLN A 231 -12.16 -9.67 19.01
N ALA A 232 -10.95 -10.07 18.60
CA ALA A 232 -10.01 -10.77 19.46
C ALA A 232 -9.58 -9.86 20.62
N GLN A 233 -9.56 -10.43 21.83
CA GLN A 233 -9.14 -9.76 23.07
C GLN A 233 -7.89 -10.40 23.66
N ILE A 234 -7.60 -11.65 23.30
CA ILE A 234 -6.39 -12.36 23.72
C ILE A 234 -5.22 -12.07 22.77
N PRO A 235 -3.97 -12.17 23.26
CA PRO A 235 -2.78 -12.03 22.42
C PRO A 235 -2.72 -13.10 21.32
N ALA A 236 -2.33 -12.67 20.11
CA ALA A 236 -2.09 -13.50 18.95
C ALA A 236 -0.69 -13.24 18.39
N ILE A 237 0.11 -14.30 18.27
CA ILE A 237 1.50 -14.26 17.83
C ILE A 237 1.66 -15.22 16.65
N GLY A 238 2.39 -14.81 15.62
CA GLY A 238 2.88 -15.68 14.58
C GLY A 238 4.27 -16.24 14.90
N LEU A 239 4.54 -17.50 14.54
CA LEU A 239 5.75 -18.24 14.92
C LEU A 239 6.42 -18.93 13.73
N ARG A 240 7.75 -19.02 13.75
CA ARG A 240 8.54 -19.80 12.78
C ARG A 240 8.21 -21.29 12.88
N HIS A 241 8.28 -21.98 11.74
CA HIS A 241 7.85 -23.37 11.62
C HIS A 241 8.65 -24.36 12.48
N ASP A 242 9.97 -24.23 12.48
CA ASP A 242 10.91 -25.12 13.19
C ASP A 242 10.71 -25.11 14.71
N ILE A 243 10.37 -23.95 15.28
CA ILE A 243 10.11 -23.80 16.71
C ILE A 243 8.83 -24.56 17.11
N ALA A 244 7.75 -24.39 16.36
CA ALA A 244 6.50 -25.10 16.61
C ALA A 244 6.69 -26.63 16.52
N ARG A 245 7.50 -27.08 15.55
CA ARG A 245 7.84 -28.49 15.39
C ARG A 245 8.60 -29.01 16.61
N ALA A 246 9.60 -28.28 17.09
CA ALA A 246 10.36 -28.65 18.29
C ALA A 246 9.45 -28.70 19.54
N TRP A 247 8.53 -27.75 19.70
CA TRP A 247 7.57 -27.77 20.81
C TRP A 247 6.62 -28.96 20.77
N LEU A 248 6.22 -29.43 19.59
CA LEU A 248 5.40 -30.64 19.47
C LEU A 248 6.19 -31.88 19.91
N GLU A 249 7.45 -32.00 19.48
CA GLU A 249 8.34 -33.10 19.90
C GLU A 249 8.61 -33.07 21.41
N ASP A 250 8.78 -31.88 22.00
CA ASP A 250 8.97 -31.71 23.44
C ASP A 250 7.68 -32.00 24.23
N ALA A 251 6.52 -31.66 23.67
CA ALA A 251 5.21 -31.93 24.30
C ALA A 251 4.93 -33.44 24.49
N ASP A 252 5.48 -34.29 23.61
CA ASP A 252 5.45 -35.75 23.77
C ASP A 252 6.32 -36.24 24.94
N LEU A 253 7.30 -35.44 25.37
CA LEU A 253 8.26 -35.76 26.42
C LEU A 253 7.94 -35.10 27.77
N GLY A 254 7.16 -34.02 27.77
CA GLY A 254 6.78 -33.27 28.98
C GLY A 254 5.98 -32.00 28.68
N THR A 255 5.72 -31.19 29.70
CA THR A 255 4.99 -29.93 29.53
C THR A 255 5.89 -28.84 28.94
N VAL A 256 5.43 -28.18 27.88
CA VAL A 256 6.02 -26.94 27.35
C VAL A 256 5.21 -25.76 27.89
N ASN A 257 5.86 -24.91 28.68
CA ASN A 257 5.25 -23.69 29.21
C ASN A 257 5.70 -22.49 28.40
N ILE A 258 4.75 -21.65 28.03
CA ILE A 258 5.04 -20.37 27.39
C ILE A 258 4.73 -19.25 28.38
N THR A 259 5.63 -18.28 28.42
CA THR A 259 5.43 -17.04 29.16
C THR A 259 5.56 -15.88 28.19
N LEU A 260 4.54 -15.02 28.12
CA LEU A 260 4.50 -13.89 27.20
C LEU A 260 4.01 -12.62 27.86
N ASN A 261 4.48 -11.50 27.34
CA ASN A 261 3.89 -10.18 27.53
C ASN A 261 3.68 -9.61 26.13
N VAL A 262 2.46 -9.20 25.78
CA VAL A 262 2.14 -8.55 24.51
C VAL A 262 1.53 -7.20 24.84
N SER A 263 2.26 -6.15 24.50
CA SER A 263 1.89 -4.79 24.84
C SER A 263 1.43 -4.07 23.58
N THR A 264 0.15 -3.74 23.52
CA THR A 264 -0.47 -3.09 22.35
C THR A 264 -1.29 -1.87 22.76
N LYS A 265 -1.37 -0.91 21.85
CA LYS A 265 -2.30 0.21 21.90
C LYS A 265 -3.36 -0.01 20.81
N ASP A 266 -4.63 0.09 21.18
CA ASP A 266 -5.77 -0.16 20.29
C ASP A 266 -6.88 0.85 20.58
N GLU A 267 -7.10 1.78 19.66
CA GLU A 267 -8.03 2.89 19.86
C GLU A 267 -8.70 3.31 18.55
N ILE A 268 -9.88 3.92 18.66
CA ILE A 268 -10.53 4.59 17.53
C ILE A 268 -9.97 6.00 17.41
N VAL A 269 -9.44 6.32 16.24
CA VAL A 269 -8.83 7.59 15.90
C VAL A 269 -9.60 8.20 14.73
N VAL A 270 -9.81 9.51 14.77
CA VAL A 270 -10.37 10.28 13.66
C VAL A 270 -9.22 10.77 12.79
N THR A 271 -9.28 10.49 11.49
CA THR A 271 -8.32 11.00 10.51
C THR A 271 -9.03 11.49 9.24
N GLN A 272 -8.29 12.09 8.31
CA GLN A 272 -8.85 12.79 7.17
C GLN A 272 -7.99 12.64 5.92
N ASN A 273 -8.57 12.21 4.80
CA ASN A 273 -7.96 12.39 3.49
C ASN A 273 -8.09 13.86 3.05
N ILE A 274 -7.18 14.33 2.20
CA ILE A 274 -7.30 15.61 1.50
C ILE A 274 -7.56 15.32 0.02
N LEU A 275 -8.57 15.98 -0.55
CA LEU A 275 -8.85 15.97 -1.97
C LEU A 275 -8.79 17.41 -2.47
N ALA A 276 -7.94 17.69 -3.45
CA ALA A 276 -7.81 19.02 -4.01
C ALA A 276 -7.92 18.99 -5.55
N GLU A 277 -8.78 19.82 -6.11
CA GLU A 277 -9.07 19.80 -7.54
C GLU A 277 -8.77 21.11 -8.24
N THR A 278 -8.39 20.99 -9.51
CA THR A 278 -8.39 22.13 -10.42
C THR A 278 -9.81 22.66 -10.64
N LYS A 279 -9.95 23.99 -10.71
CA LYS A 279 -11.24 24.66 -11.01
C LYS A 279 -11.72 24.39 -12.44
N ASN A 280 -10.79 24.24 -13.37
CA ASN A 280 -11.03 23.97 -14.78
C ASN A 280 -10.76 22.50 -15.12
N GLY A 281 -11.08 22.12 -16.35
CA GLY A 281 -10.99 20.76 -16.87
C GLY A 281 -12.34 20.05 -16.85
N ASP A 282 -12.46 19.02 -17.69
CA ASP A 282 -13.65 18.20 -17.81
C ASP A 282 -13.90 17.36 -16.53
N PRO A 283 -15.01 17.57 -15.79
CA PRO A 283 -15.31 16.81 -14.59
C PRO A 283 -15.72 15.36 -14.86
N ASP A 284 -16.01 14.99 -16.11
CA ASP A 284 -16.30 13.61 -16.52
C ASP A 284 -15.02 12.83 -16.88
N ASN A 285 -13.88 13.51 -16.93
CA ASN A 285 -12.55 12.94 -17.16
C ASN A 285 -11.56 13.47 -16.12
N ILE A 286 -11.44 12.74 -15.01
CA ILE A 286 -10.54 13.07 -13.90
C ILE A 286 -9.24 12.27 -14.04
N VAL A 287 -8.13 13.01 -14.11
CA VAL A 287 -6.76 12.53 -13.95
C VAL A 287 -6.41 12.69 -12.48
N MET A 288 -6.33 11.57 -11.76
CA MET A 288 -6.07 11.59 -10.33
C MET A 288 -4.62 11.21 -10.03
N LEU A 289 -4.03 11.83 -9.03
CA LEU A 289 -2.74 11.43 -8.47
C LEU A 289 -2.76 11.51 -6.95
N GLY A 290 -2.00 10.64 -6.29
CA GLY A 290 -1.95 10.55 -4.85
C GLY A 290 -0.60 10.14 -4.28
N ALA A 291 -0.40 10.54 -3.03
CA ALA A 291 0.63 10.08 -2.10
C ALA A 291 -0.03 9.99 -0.71
N HIS A 292 0.43 9.13 0.17
CA HIS A 292 -0.05 9.19 1.56
C HIS A 292 0.71 10.27 2.33
N LEU A 293 0.02 10.87 3.30
CA LEU A 293 0.55 11.95 4.12
C LEU A 293 1.10 11.44 5.45
N ASP A 294 0.52 10.34 5.95
CA ASP A 294 1.00 9.72 7.17
C ASP A 294 2.37 9.08 7.00
N SER A 295 3.05 8.92 8.12
CA SER A 295 4.28 8.13 8.28
C SER A 295 4.03 7.04 9.31
N VAL A 296 4.93 6.07 9.43
CA VAL A 296 4.96 5.22 10.62
C VAL A 296 5.14 6.01 11.94
N PRO A 297 4.69 5.48 13.09
CA PRO A 297 4.95 6.06 14.42
C PRO A 297 6.43 6.17 14.79
N GLU A 298 7.30 5.37 14.16
CA GLU A 298 8.73 5.29 14.46
C GLU A 298 9.54 6.49 13.96
N GLY A 299 9.14 7.18 12.89
CA GLY A 299 9.99 8.18 12.24
C GLY A 299 9.26 9.30 11.52
N PRO A 300 10.00 10.33 11.07
CA PRO A 300 9.42 11.47 10.38
C PRO A 300 8.90 11.14 8.98
N GLY A 301 9.32 10.02 8.37
CA GLY A 301 8.76 9.54 7.11
C GLY A 301 9.04 10.45 5.92
N ILE A 302 10.28 10.93 5.77
CA ILE A 302 10.59 11.93 4.73
C ILE A 302 10.67 11.30 3.36
N ASN A 303 11.39 10.20 3.19
CA ASN A 303 11.25 9.46 1.95
C ASN A 303 9.87 8.77 1.90
N ASP A 304 9.39 8.26 3.02
CA ASP A 304 8.15 7.50 3.14
C ASP A 304 7.07 8.19 4.02
N ASN A 305 6.14 8.97 3.46
CA ASN A 305 6.03 9.37 2.05
C ASN A 305 5.97 10.90 1.89
N GLY A 306 6.84 11.58 2.63
CA GLY A 306 7.12 12.99 2.42
C GLY A 306 7.56 13.28 0.97
N SER A 307 8.31 12.37 0.35
CA SER A 307 8.85 12.49 -1.01
C SER A 307 7.74 12.60 -2.06
N GLY A 308 6.76 11.70 -2.04
CA GLY A 308 5.58 11.76 -2.91
C GLY A 308 4.74 12.99 -2.61
N THR A 309 4.49 13.27 -1.33
CA THR A 309 3.74 14.46 -0.88
C THR A 309 4.34 15.77 -1.41
N ALA A 310 5.65 15.95 -1.28
CA ALA A 310 6.37 17.13 -1.75
C ALA A 310 6.36 17.25 -3.28
N GLY A 311 6.53 16.13 -3.99
CA GLY A 311 6.45 16.09 -5.45
C GLY A 311 5.07 16.49 -5.98
N LEU A 312 4.00 15.98 -5.35
CA LEU A 312 2.61 16.37 -5.65
C LEU A 312 2.37 17.86 -5.42
N LEU A 313 2.82 18.36 -4.28
CA LEU A 313 2.61 19.75 -3.89
C LEU A 313 3.33 20.72 -4.82
N GLU A 314 4.59 20.45 -5.16
CA GLU A 314 5.34 21.28 -6.09
C GLU A 314 4.74 21.23 -7.50
N TYR A 315 4.29 20.06 -7.96
CA TYR A 315 3.59 19.97 -9.24
C TYR A 315 2.31 20.81 -9.23
N ALA A 316 1.51 20.77 -8.15
CA ALA A 316 0.30 21.58 -8.03
C ALA A 316 0.61 23.08 -8.07
N VAL A 317 1.64 23.53 -7.35
CA VAL A 317 2.10 24.93 -7.33
C VAL A 317 2.56 25.35 -8.72
N THR A 318 3.40 24.55 -9.38
CA THR A 318 3.91 24.82 -10.73
C THR A 318 2.77 24.88 -11.75
N LEU A 319 1.84 23.93 -11.73
CA LEU A 319 0.69 23.90 -12.66
C LEU A 319 -0.18 25.16 -12.53
N ALA A 320 -0.43 25.62 -11.30
CA ALA A 320 -1.20 26.84 -11.03
C ALA A 320 -0.45 28.10 -11.48
N ASN A 321 0.84 28.22 -11.16
CA ASN A 321 1.67 29.37 -11.52
C ASN A 321 1.81 29.54 -13.04
N LEU A 322 1.90 28.44 -13.77
CA LEU A 322 1.94 28.45 -15.24
C LEU A 322 0.59 28.74 -15.89
N HIS A 323 -0.50 28.76 -15.10
CA HIS A 323 -1.87 28.92 -15.58
C HIS A 323 -2.20 27.92 -16.71
N ALA A 324 -1.76 26.66 -16.53
CA ALA A 324 -1.89 25.63 -17.55
C ALA A 324 -3.36 25.43 -17.95
N PRO A 325 -3.71 25.50 -19.25
CA PRO A 325 -5.08 25.33 -19.73
C PRO A 325 -5.43 23.85 -19.87
N ILE A 326 -5.46 23.15 -18.74
CA ILE A 326 -5.80 21.72 -18.67
C ILE A 326 -7.17 21.44 -19.32
N LYS A 327 -7.26 20.30 -20.01
CA LYS A 327 -8.48 19.85 -20.70
C LYS A 327 -9.28 18.88 -19.83
N ASN A 328 -8.60 18.00 -19.11
CA ASN A 328 -9.18 17.08 -18.14
C ASN A 328 -8.97 17.62 -16.73
N LYS A 329 -9.90 17.32 -15.83
CA LYS A 329 -9.80 17.75 -14.44
C LYS A 329 -8.65 17.02 -13.75
N VAL A 330 -7.85 17.71 -12.96
CA VAL A 330 -6.79 17.09 -12.14
C VAL A 330 -7.25 17.09 -10.69
N ARG A 331 -7.21 15.91 -10.05
CA ARG A 331 -7.53 15.71 -8.63
C ARG A 331 -6.31 15.16 -7.90
N PHE A 332 -5.81 15.92 -6.95
CA PHE A 332 -4.74 15.54 -6.03
C PHE A 332 -5.37 14.90 -4.80
N ALA A 333 -4.75 13.84 -4.29
CA ALA A 333 -5.13 13.22 -3.04
C ALA A 333 -3.94 13.04 -2.10
N TRP A 334 -4.17 13.33 -0.84
CA TRP A 334 -3.27 12.94 0.24
C TRP A 334 -4.01 11.97 1.15
N TRP A 335 -3.56 10.73 1.16
CA TRP A 335 -4.23 9.64 1.86
C TRP A 335 -3.81 9.57 3.32
N ALA A 336 -4.77 9.21 4.17
CA ALA A 336 -4.56 9.00 5.59
C ALA A 336 -4.47 7.51 5.91
N ALA A 337 -3.65 7.14 6.90
CA ALA A 337 -3.58 5.80 7.44
C ALA A 337 -3.28 4.74 6.34
N GLU A 338 -2.41 5.08 5.39
CA GLU A 338 -1.86 4.12 4.43
C GLU A 338 -1.06 3.06 5.19
N GLU A 339 -0.26 3.52 6.14
CA GLU A 339 0.63 2.71 6.97
C GLU A 339 -0.14 1.71 7.83
N ALA A 340 -1.43 1.97 8.07
CA ALA A 340 -2.33 1.07 8.78
C ALA A 340 -3.04 0.05 7.87
N GLY A 341 -2.65 -0.03 6.58
CA GLY A 341 -3.22 -0.93 5.59
C GLY A 341 -4.16 -0.25 4.59
N LEU A 342 -3.69 0.81 3.93
CA LEU A 342 -4.38 1.52 2.85
C LEU A 342 -5.75 2.07 3.27
N VAL A 343 -5.91 2.50 4.52
CA VAL A 343 -7.24 2.78 5.09
C VAL A 343 -7.91 3.94 4.37
N GLY A 344 -7.19 5.05 4.14
CA GLY A 344 -7.72 6.26 3.53
C GLY A 344 -8.14 6.08 2.08
N SER A 345 -7.26 5.50 1.25
CA SER A 345 -7.58 5.21 -0.15
C SER A 345 -8.67 4.15 -0.29
N ASN A 346 -8.72 3.13 0.57
CA ASN A 346 -9.83 2.18 0.61
C ASN A 346 -11.14 2.85 1.02
N TYR A 347 -11.13 3.73 2.03
CA TYR A 347 -12.32 4.45 2.45
C TYR A 347 -12.90 5.28 1.29
N TYR A 348 -12.02 6.01 0.59
CA TYR A 348 -12.38 6.79 -0.58
C TYR A 348 -12.92 5.93 -1.73
N THR A 349 -12.15 4.94 -2.18
CA THR A 349 -12.51 4.11 -3.34
C THR A 349 -13.79 3.30 -3.10
N ASN A 350 -13.97 2.74 -1.90
CA ASN A 350 -15.22 2.03 -1.58
C ASN A 350 -16.41 3.00 -1.52
N GLY A 351 -16.23 4.20 -0.96
CA GLY A 351 -17.28 5.23 -0.89
C GLY A 351 -17.69 5.76 -2.27
N GLU A 352 -16.73 5.99 -3.17
CA GLU A 352 -16.95 6.54 -4.49
C GLU A 352 -17.45 5.49 -5.50
N PHE A 353 -16.83 4.30 -5.52
CA PHE A 353 -17.05 3.33 -6.60
C PHE A 353 -18.16 2.31 -6.34
N THR A 354 -18.43 1.96 -5.07
CA THR A 354 -19.52 1.03 -4.74
C THR A 354 -20.89 1.55 -5.21
N PRO A 355 -21.26 2.83 -4.97
CA PRO A 355 -22.53 3.35 -5.47
C PRO A 355 -22.64 3.31 -7.00
N LEU A 356 -21.55 3.60 -7.72
CA LEU A 356 -21.52 3.56 -9.19
C LEU A 356 -21.68 2.14 -9.72
N TYR A 357 -21.01 1.16 -9.11
CA TYR A 357 -21.13 -0.24 -9.51
C TYR A 357 -22.53 -0.79 -9.22
N ASN A 358 -23.13 -0.41 -8.07
CA ASN A 358 -24.50 -0.75 -7.73
C ASN A 358 -25.50 -0.12 -8.71
N GLN A 359 -25.26 1.13 -9.12
CA GLN A 359 -26.06 1.79 -10.15
C GLN A 359 -25.97 1.04 -11.48
N ALA A 360 -24.75 0.75 -11.95
CA ALA A 360 -24.54 0.00 -13.19
C ALA A 360 -25.24 -1.36 -13.15
N THR A 361 -25.14 -2.08 -12.03
CA THR A 361 -25.83 -3.35 -11.80
C THR A 361 -27.35 -3.20 -11.90
N ALA A 362 -27.93 -2.20 -11.22
CA ALA A 362 -29.37 -1.93 -11.25
C ALA A 362 -29.87 -1.57 -12.65
N GLU A 363 -29.09 -0.82 -13.43
CA GLU A 363 -29.41 -0.48 -14.81
C GLU A 363 -29.45 -1.72 -15.72
N ILE A 364 -28.48 -2.64 -15.56
CA ILE A 364 -28.46 -3.91 -16.31
C ILE A 364 -29.60 -4.84 -15.88
N LEU A 365 -29.88 -4.98 -14.58
CA LEU A 365 -31.04 -5.75 -14.10
C LEU A 365 -32.34 -5.24 -14.74
N LYS A 366 -32.54 -3.92 -14.74
CA LYS A 366 -33.71 -3.29 -15.34
C LYS A 366 -33.76 -3.46 -16.87
N GLN A 367 -32.62 -3.39 -17.55
CA GLN A 367 -32.54 -3.56 -19.00
C GLN A 367 -32.98 -4.95 -19.46
N PHE A 368 -32.66 -5.99 -18.68
CA PHE A 368 -32.96 -7.39 -19.03
C PHE A 368 -34.17 -7.98 -18.28
N GLY A 369 -34.73 -7.24 -17.31
CA GLY A 369 -35.90 -7.68 -16.55
C GLY A 369 -35.60 -8.75 -15.50
N PHE A 370 -34.37 -8.76 -14.97
CA PHE A 370 -33.95 -9.68 -13.90
C PHE A 370 -34.29 -9.12 -12.52
N GLU A 371 -34.55 -10.02 -11.57
CA GLU A 371 -34.81 -9.68 -10.17
C GLU A 371 -33.52 -9.63 -9.35
N SER A 372 -32.48 -10.36 -9.76
CA SER A 372 -31.23 -10.50 -9.00
C SER A 372 -30.00 -10.71 -9.89
N PRO A 373 -28.80 -10.26 -9.48
CA PRO A 373 -27.54 -10.60 -10.14
C PRO A 373 -27.25 -12.10 -10.21
N ALA A 374 -27.94 -12.95 -9.43
CA ALA A 374 -27.84 -14.40 -9.54
C ALA A 374 -28.28 -14.94 -10.92
N GLU A 375 -29.03 -14.16 -11.69
CA GLU A 375 -29.45 -14.47 -13.06
C GLU A 375 -28.42 -14.04 -14.11
N PHE A 376 -27.37 -13.30 -13.72
CA PHE A 376 -26.36 -12.82 -14.64
C PHE A 376 -25.51 -13.97 -15.20
N THR A 377 -25.14 -13.78 -16.47
CA THR A 377 -24.10 -14.56 -17.15
C THR A 377 -22.86 -13.68 -17.30
N GLN A 378 -21.74 -14.26 -17.74
CA GLN A 378 -20.51 -13.52 -18.03
C GLN A 378 -20.72 -12.27 -18.89
N VAL A 379 -21.62 -12.36 -19.89
CA VAL A 379 -21.94 -11.23 -20.78
C VAL A 379 -22.62 -10.09 -20.02
N HIS A 380 -23.49 -10.40 -19.07
CA HIS A 380 -24.19 -9.39 -18.27
C HIS A 380 -23.22 -8.68 -17.31
N PHE A 381 -22.31 -9.41 -16.65
CA PHE A 381 -21.27 -8.81 -15.83
C PHE A 381 -20.35 -7.89 -16.65
N ASN A 382 -19.97 -8.27 -17.87
CA ASN A 382 -19.17 -7.40 -18.75
C ASN A 382 -19.93 -6.12 -19.14
N LEU A 383 -21.27 -6.18 -19.27
CA LEU A 383 -22.09 -4.99 -19.51
C LEU A 383 -22.16 -4.08 -18.27
N VAL A 384 -22.21 -4.66 -17.07
CA VAL A 384 -22.13 -3.91 -15.81
C VAL A 384 -20.81 -3.17 -15.72
N GLU A 385 -19.68 -3.85 -15.95
CA GLU A 385 -18.34 -3.24 -15.89
C GLU A 385 -18.19 -2.11 -16.93
N ARG A 386 -18.69 -2.32 -18.16
CA ARG A 386 -18.71 -1.27 -19.17
C ARG A 386 -19.55 -0.06 -18.73
N ARG A 387 -20.74 -0.28 -18.18
CA ARG A 387 -21.61 0.80 -17.69
C ARG A 387 -20.97 1.50 -16.48
N TYR A 388 -20.33 0.76 -15.59
CA TYR A 388 -19.55 1.32 -14.49
C TYR A 388 -18.45 2.25 -15.02
N ASN A 389 -17.66 1.84 -16.02
CA ASN A 389 -16.61 2.69 -16.63
C ASN A 389 -17.16 3.94 -17.34
N GLU A 390 -18.39 3.87 -17.88
CA GLU A 390 -19.10 5.02 -18.43
C GLU A 390 -19.52 6.02 -17.33
N LEU A 391 -19.92 5.51 -16.15
CA LEU A 391 -20.35 6.31 -15.00
C LEU A 391 -19.18 6.86 -14.16
N ASN A 392 -18.07 6.11 -14.08
CA ASN A 392 -16.90 6.49 -13.30
C ASN A 392 -16.14 7.61 -14.01
N ASN A 393 -16.08 8.78 -13.39
CA ASN A 393 -15.37 9.93 -13.91
C ASN A 393 -13.87 9.92 -13.61
N ILE A 394 -13.39 9.05 -12.70
CA ILE A 394 -11.97 8.84 -12.43
C ILE A 394 -11.43 7.86 -13.45
N LYS A 395 -10.65 8.37 -14.41
CA LYS A 395 -10.18 7.59 -15.56
C LYS A 395 -8.81 6.97 -15.34
N LEU A 396 -7.99 7.60 -14.49
CA LEU A 396 -6.73 7.03 -14.06
C LEU A 396 -6.32 7.55 -12.68
N TYR A 397 -5.45 6.79 -12.01
CA TYR A 397 -4.83 7.12 -10.74
C TYR A 397 -3.31 6.91 -10.78
N LEU A 398 -2.53 7.96 -10.53
CA LEU A 398 -1.07 7.90 -10.45
C LEU A 398 -0.61 7.91 -9.00
N ASN A 399 0.17 6.91 -8.60
CA ASN A 399 0.63 6.71 -7.23
C ASN A 399 2.11 7.09 -7.09
N PHE A 400 2.42 7.93 -6.11
CA PHE A 400 3.78 8.35 -5.83
C PHE A 400 4.11 8.07 -4.39
N ASP A 401 5.00 7.10 -4.22
CA ASP A 401 5.36 6.55 -2.94
C ASP A 401 6.85 6.22 -2.94
N MET A 402 7.57 6.75 -1.95
CA MET A 402 9.03 6.68 -1.84
C MET A 402 9.73 6.96 -3.16
N ILE A 403 9.70 8.22 -3.61
CA ILE A 403 10.27 8.66 -4.89
C ILE A 403 11.67 9.30 -4.76
N GLY A 404 12.29 9.20 -3.58
CA GLY A 404 13.57 9.83 -3.27
C GLY A 404 14.58 8.99 -2.50
N SER A 405 14.52 7.66 -2.56
CA SER A 405 15.40 6.76 -1.77
C SER A 405 16.90 7.05 -1.98
N PRO A 406 17.74 6.96 -0.94
CA PRO A 406 19.14 7.38 -1.01
C PRO A 406 19.98 6.46 -1.91
N ASN A 407 19.69 5.16 -1.94
CA ASN A 407 20.32 4.17 -2.80
C ASN A 407 19.33 3.73 -3.90
N TYR A 408 18.64 4.69 -4.52
CA TYR A 408 17.52 4.47 -5.44
C TYR A 408 17.80 3.57 -6.65
N ILE A 409 16.71 3.02 -7.16
CA ILE A 409 16.48 2.66 -8.57
C ILE A 409 15.45 3.62 -9.17
N TYR A 410 15.31 3.70 -10.49
CA TYR A 410 14.10 4.29 -11.09
C TYR A 410 13.11 3.19 -11.45
N GLY A 411 12.23 2.85 -10.51
CA GLY A 411 11.16 1.88 -10.70
C GLY A 411 9.94 2.51 -11.37
N VAL A 412 9.44 1.89 -12.44
CA VAL A 412 8.17 2.22 -13.08
C VAL A 412 7.24 1.03 -12.91
N MET A 413 6.01 1.26 -12.40
CA MET A 413 5.02 0.18 -12.27
C MET A 413 4.79 -0.52 -13.61
N ASP A 414 4.97 -1.85 -13.62
CA ASP A 414 4.73 -2.70 -14.78
C ASP A 414 3.21 -2.82 -15.02
N GLY A 415 2.72 -1.98 -15.93
CA GLY A 415 1.32 -1.73 -16.16
C GLY A 415 0.67 -2.70 -17.13
N ASP A 416 1.45 -3.51 -17.85
CA ASP A 416 0.96 -4.61 -18.68
C ASP A 416 1.32 -6.00 -18.14
N LEU A 417 2.05 -6.07 -17.02
CA LEU A 417 2.58 -7.28 -16.41
C LEU A 417 3.49 -8.07 -17.36
N SER A 418 4.17 -7.40 -18.30
CA SER A 418 5.03 -8.07 -19.27
C SER A 418 6.34 -8.58 -18.66
N ASP A 419 6.82 -7.92 -17.60
CA ASP A 419 8.13 -8.19 -16.99
C ASP A 419 8.04 -8.82 -15.59
N THR A 420 6.95 -8.55 -14.85
CA THR A 420 6.84 -8.85 -13.42
C THR A 420 5.72 -9.83 -13.08
N LYS A 421 5.02 -10.38 -14.07
CA LYS A 421 3.92 -11.33 -13.85
C LYS A 421 4.28 -12.50 -12.92
N ASP A 422 5.46 -13.08 -13.11
CA ASP A 422 5.97 -14.22 -12.34
C ASP A 422 6.88 -13.79 -11.18
N SER A 423 6.96 -12.48 -10.89
CA SER A 423 7.71 -11.98 -9.74
C SER A 423 7.10 -12.48 -8.43
N PRO A 424 7.91 -12.91 -7.45
CA PRO A 424 7.39 -13.23 -6.11
C PRO A 424 6.75 -12.02 -5.41
N ASP A 425 7.02 -10.81 -5.89
CA ASP A 425 6.46 -9.57 -5.36
C ASP A 425 5.16 -9.15 -6.03
N ASN A 426 4.75 -9.83 -7.12
CA ASN A 426 3.51 -9.51 -7.80
C ASN A 426 2.32 -10.09 -7.01
N ALA A 427 1.54 -9.20 -6.41
CA ALA A 427 0.34 -9.56 -5.66
C ALA A 427 -0.85 -9.92 -6.57
N TYR A 428 -0.80 -9.58 -7.85
CA TYR A 428 -1.87 -9.86 -8.81
C TYR A 428 -1.61 -11.16 -9.57
N THR A 429 -2.12 -12.27 -9.04
CA THR A 429 -1.95 -13.61 -9.63
C THR A 429 -3.15 -14.05 -10.49
N GLY A 430 -3.01 -15.19 -11.16
CA GLY A 430 -4.09 -15.80 -11.92
C GLY A 430 -4.35 -15.12 -13.27
N ASP A 431 -5.62 -14.86 -13.56
CA ASP A 431 -6.08 -14.25 -14.81
C ASP A 431 -6.30 -12.74 -14.71
N PHE A 432 -5.72 -12.10 -13.69
CA PHE A 432 -5.73 -10.64 -13.58
C PHE A 432 -5.16 -10.02 -14.84
N THR A 433 -5.89 -9.06 -15.38
CA THR A 433 -5.46 -8.25 -16.51
C THR A 433 -5.56 -6.80 -16.06
N PRO A 434 -4.45 -6.03 -16.09
CA PRO A 434 -4.48 -4.62 -15.74
C PRO A 434 -5.55 -3.86 -16.54
N PRO A 435 -6.22 -2.86 -15.95
CA PRO A 435 -7.22 -2.05 -16.66
C PRO A 435 -6.65 -1.36 -17.90
N GLU A 436 -7.52 -1.11 -18.89
CA GLU A 436 -7.17 -0.39 -20.11
C GLU A 436 -6.55 0.98 -19.77
N GLY A 437 -5.40 1.29 -20.36
CA GLY A 437 -4.65 2.52 -20.11
C GLY A 437 -3.47 2.36 -19.14
N THR A 438 -3.45 1.32 -18.30
CA THR A 438 -2.32 1.06 -17.36
C THR A 438 -0.99 0.88 -18.09
N SER A 439 -0.98 0.14 -19.21
CA SER A 439 0.20 -0.02 -20.08
C SER A 439 0.62 1.28 -20.78
N ASP A 440 -0.32 2.15 -21.12
CA ASP A 440 0.01 3.45 -21.73
C ASP A 440 0.65 4.39 -20.69
N ILE A 441 0.23 4.32 -19.43
CA ILE A 441 0.82 5.07 -18.32
C ILE A 441 2.27 4.65 -18.11
N GLU A 442 2.55 3.35 -18.02
CA GLU A 442 3.91 2.80 -17.94
C GLU A 442 4.78 3.30 -19.11
N ASN A 443 4.30 3.17 -20.34
CA ASN A 443 5.03 3.61 -21.52
C ASN A 443 5.33 5.12 -21.49
N THR A 444 4.42 5.93 -20.97
CA THR A 444 4.60 7.39 -20.86
C THR A 444 5.68 7.74 -19.83
N PHE A 445 5.74 7.02 -18.70
CA PHE A 445 6.84 7.16 -17.74
C PHE A 445 8.18 6.71 -18.34
N THR A 446 8.22 5.54 -18.98
CA THR A 446 9.43 5.02 -19.63
C THR A 446 9.93 5.95 -20.75
N GLU A 447 9.02 6.58 -21.51
CA GLU A 447 9.38 7.62 -22.49
C GLU A 447 10.05 8.80 -21.81
N PHE A 448 9.51 9.30 -20.68
CA PHE A 448 10.13 10.40 -19.94
C PHE A 448 11.56 10.07 -19.51
N PHE A 449 11.79 8.93 -18.85
CA PHE A 449 13.15 8.55 -18.40
C PHE A 449 14.11 8.36 -19.57
N THR A 450 13.64 7.74 -20.66
CA THR A 450 14.43 7.61 -21.90
C THR A 450 14.84 8.98 -22.44
N LEU A 451 13.95 9.98 -22.42
CA LEU A 451 14.26 11.35 -22.85
C LEU A 451 15.27 12.04 -21.92
N GLN A 452 15.29 11.70 -20.63
CA GLN A 452 16.30 12.17 -19.68
C GLN A 452 17.63 11.40 -19.76
N GLY A 453 17.68 10.32 -20.55
CA GLY A 453 18.85 9.45 -20.66
C GLY A 453 19.05 8.55 -19.43
N GLU A 454 17.98 8.33 -18.66
CA GLU A 454 17.96 7.50 -17.47
C GLU A 454 17.42 6.10 -17.80
N ALA A 455 17.98 5.07 -17.16
CA ALA A 455 17.41 3.73 -17.20
C ALA A 455 16.20 3.63 -16.27
N THR A 456 15.36 2.61 -16.48
CA THR A 456 14.29 2.23 -15.54
C THR A 456 14.37 0.74 -15.26
N VAL A 457 13.71 0.31 -14.19
CA VAL A 457 13.42 -1.10 -13.91
C VAL A 457 11.91 -1.27 -13.73
N PRO A 458 11.34 -2.40 -14.19
CA PRO A 458 9.93 -2.68 -13.97
C PRO A 458 9.69 -2.97 -12.49
N GLN A 459 8.66 -2.33 -11.93
CA GLN A 459 8.23 -2.50 -10.55
C GLN A 459 7.03 -3.45 -10.51
N ALA A 460 7.18 -4.54 -9.76
CA ALA A 460 6.11 -5.50 -9.53
C ALA A 460 4.95 -4.90 -8.71
N LEU A 461 3.73 -5.32 -9.04
CA LEU A 461 2.51 -4.81 -8.42
C LEU A 461 2.22 -5.51 -7.09
N SER A 462 2.76 -5.00 -5.99
CA SER A 462 2.73 -5.62 -4.65
C SER A 462 1.48 -5.39 -3.79
N LYS A 463 0.55 -4.51 -4.20
CA LYS A 463 -0.54 -4.00 -3.35
C LYS A 463 -0.10 -3.32 -2.03
N ARG A 464 1.16 -2.91 -1.90
CA ARG A 464 1.72 -2.20 -0.73
C ARG A 464 1.58 -0.66 -0.81
N SER A 465 0.62 -0.13 -1.57
CA SER A 465 0.40 1.31 -1.68
C SER A 465 -0.99 1.61 -2.26
N ASP A 466 -1.41 2.86 -2.21
CA ASP A 466 -2.79 3.31 -2.41
C ASP A 466 -3.40 2.98 -3.78
N TYR A 467 -2.58 2.73 -4.81
CA TYR A 467 -3.06 2.31 -6.14
C TYR A 467 -3.87 1.01 -6.09
N ALA A 468 -3.64 0.15 -5.09
CA ALA A 468 -4.33 -1.13 -4.97
C ALA A 468 -5.85 -0.96 -4.88
N GLY A 469 -6.31 0.06 -4.15
CA GLY A 469 -7.74 0.38 -4.05
C GLY A 469 -8.32 0.75 -5.41
N PHE A 470 -7.60 1.53 -6.22
CA PHE A 470 -8.05 1.93 -7.56
C PHE A 470 -8.02 0.77 -8.56
N ALA A 471 -6.97 -0.04 -8.51
CA ALA A 471 -6.80 -1.22 -9.35
C ALA A 471 -7.91 -2.26 -9.11
N ASP A 472 -8.27 -2.52 -7.85
CA ASP A 472 -9.37 -3.44 -7.49
C ASP A 472 -10.73 -2.96 -8.02
N TRP A 473 -10.87 -1.65 -8.27
CA TRP A 473 -12.05 -1.04 -8.89
C TRP A 473 -11.90 -0.81 -10.40
N GLY A 474 -10.90 -1.40 -11.05
CA GLY A 474 -10.74 -1.36 -12.50
C GLY A 474 -10.35 0.01 -13.07
N VAL A 475 -9.84 0.92 -12.24
CA VAL A 475 -9.32 2.21 -12.67
C VAL A 475 -7.89 2.01 -13.18
N ALA A 476 -7.56 2.58 -14.34
CA ALA A 476 -6.19 2.56 -14.86
C ALA A 476 -5.22 3.18 -13.85
N PHE A 477 -4.07 2.57 -13.64
CA PHE A 477 -3.12 3.05 -12.64
C PHE A 477 -1.68 3.03 -13.15
N GLY A 478 -0.80 3.71 -12.41
CA GLY A 478 0.63 3.64 -12.59
C GLY A 478 1.32 4.48 -11.55
N GLY A 479 2.64 4.50 -11.55
CA GLY A 479 3.38 5.15 -10.50
C GLY A 479 4.87 4.92 -10.59
N LEU A 480 5.57 5.54 -9.66
CA LEU A 480 7.01 5.49 -9.55
C LEU A 480 7.39 5.02 -8.15
N PHE A 481 8.52 4.34 -8.05
CA PHE A 481 9.08 3.87 -6.80
C PHE A 481 10.60 3.84 -6.89
N THR A 482 11.27 4.28 -5.84
CA THR A 482 12.74 4.29 -5.81
C THR A 482 13.36 3.18 -4.98
N GLY A 483 12.54 2.31 -4.39
CA GLY A 483 12.99 1.17 -3.61
C GLY A 483 12.94 1.45 -2.11
N ALA A 484 12.70 0.41 -1.32
CA ALA A 484 12.68 0.47 0.14
C ALA A 484 13.74 -0.48 0.73
N GLU A 485 13.34 -1.51 1.44
CA GLU A 485 14.19 -2.49 2.13
C GLU A 485 15.14 -3.30 1.23
N LYS A 486 14.78 -3.48 -0.04
CA LYS A 486 15.45 -4.47 -0.89
C LYS A 486 16.89 -4.10 -1.17
N VAL A 487 17.75 -5.10 -1.12
CA VAL A 487 19.17 -4.95 -1.39
C VAL A 487 19.42 -4.69 -2.87
N LYS A 488 20.12 -3.60 -3.15
CA LYS A 488 20.57 -3.25 -4.50
C LYS A 488 21.58 -4.28 -5.01
N THR A 489 21.35 -4.75 -6.22
CA THR A 489 22.25 -5.68 -6.94
C THR A 489 23.45 -4.97 -7.56
N ASP A 490 24.49 -5.73 -7.94
CA ASP A 490 25.65 -5.18 -8.66
C ASP A 490 25.24 -4.59 -10.02
N GLU A 491 24.29 -5.22 -10.72
CA GLU A 491 23.76 -4.74 -12.00
C GLU A 491 23.03 -3.40 -11.84
N GLN A 492 22.21 -3.26 -10.79
CA GLN A 492 21.51 -2.01 -10.50
C GLN A 492 22.48 -0.92 -10.05
N ALA A 493 23.51 -1.25 -9.25
CA ALA A 493 24.55 -0.28 -8.89
C ALA A 493 25.33 0.21 -10.11
N ALA A 494 25.54 -0.65 -11.12
CA ALA A 494 26.15 -0.25 -12.39
C ALA A 494 25.25 0.69 -13.22
N LEU A 495 23.93 0.57 -13.11
CA LEU A 495 22.96 1.41 -13.83
C LEU A 495 22.67 2.74 -13.14
N PHE A 496 22.45 2.72 -11.82
CA PHE A 496 21.93 3.85 -11.05
C PHE A 496 22.95 4.47 -10.10
N GLY A 497 24.14 3.86 -9.99
CA GLY A 497 25.10 4.19 -8.94
C GLY A 497 24.67 3.67 -7.57
N GLY A 498 25.28 4.23 -6.52
CA GLY A 498 25.07 3.80 -5.14
C GLY A 498 25.89 2.55 -4.77
N GLU A 499 25.45 1.83 -3.74
CA GLU A 499 26.19 0.70 -3.16
C GLU A 499 25.41 -0.60 -3.39
N ALA A 500 26.03 -1.57 -4.06
CA ALA A 500 25.52 -2.93 -4.14
C ALA A 500 25.66 -3.65 -2.79
N GLY A 501 24.76 -4.58 -2.50
CA GLY A 501 24.72 -5.28 -1.20
C GLY A 501 24.10 -4.44 -0.08
N ILE A 502 23.62 -3.23 -0.39
CA ILE A 502 22.96 -2.30 0.53
C ILE A 502 21.51 -2.09 0.10
N ALA A 503 20.59 -2.01 1.06
CA ALA A 503 19.17 -1.67 0.82
C ALA A 503 19.01 -0.37 -0.01
N TYR A 504 17.92 -0.25 -0.79
CA TYR A 504 17.60 0.98 -1.50
C TYR A 504 17.34 2.15 -0.53
N ASP A 505 16.67 1.84 0.57
CA ASP A 505 16.46 2.71 1.71
C ASP A 505 16.73 1.93 3.01
N LYS A 506 17.82 2.29 3.70
CA LYS A 506 18.21 1.68 4.98
C LYS A 506 17.37 2.17 6.15
N CYS A 507 16.66 3.27 5.98
CA CYS A 507 15.86 3.94 7.00
C CYS A 507 14.36 3.80 6.76
N TYR A 508 13.93 3.03 5.76
CA TYR A 508 12.53 2.66 5.57
C TYR A 508 11.90 2.23 6.91
N HIS A 509 10.79 2.87 7.28
CA HIS A 509 10.07 2.71 8.55
C HIS A 509 10.91 2.91 9.83
N GLN A 510 11.98 3.71 9.77
CA GLN A 510 12.86 3.96 10.92
C GLN A 510 12.94 5.44 11.28
N THR A 511 13.40 5.69 12.50
CA THR A 511 13.62 7.05 13.03
C THR A 511 14.56 7.90 12.16
N CYS A 512 15.43 7.25 11.37
CA CYS A 512 16.39 7.90 10.50
C CYS A 512 15.84 8.24 9.11
N ASP A 513 14.55 8.00 8.82
CA ASP A 513 13.92 8.49 7.57
C ASP A 513 13.61 9.98 7.67
N ASP A 514 14.67 10.77 7.72
CA ASP A 514 14.72 12.22 7.89
C ASP A 514 15.27 12.88 6.61
N ASN A 515 15.43 14.21 6.58
CA ASN A 515 15.93 14.90 5.38
C ASN A 515 17.39 14.55 4.99
N THR A 516 18.11 13.80 5.83
CA THR A 516 19.43 13.25 5.49
C THR A 516 19.34 11.90 4.75
N ASN A 517 18.16 11.27 4.73
CA ASN A 517 17.85 9.99 4.08
C ASN A 517 17.25 10.15 2.67
N ILE A 518 17.49 11.28 1.98
CA ILE A 518 16.88 11.55 0.66
C ILE A 518 17.91 11.76 -0.44
N SER A 519 17.75 11.09 -1.57
CA SER A 519 18.41 11.43 -2.83
C SER A 519 17.66 12.58 -3.49
N GLN A 520 18.16 13.81 -3.31
CA GLN A 520 17.60 14.99 -3.98
C GLN A 520 17.61 14.88 -5.51
N GLN A 521 18.49 14.06 -6.09
CA GLN A 521 18.50 13.80 -7.54
C GLN A 521 17.32 12.93 -7.94
N ALA A 522 17.13 11.79 -7.27
CA ALA A 522 16.03 10.88 -7.58
C ALA A 522 14.68 11.55 -7.34
N LEU A 523 14.53 12.24 -6.21
CA LEU A 523 13.34 13.02 -5.88
C LEU A 523 13.01 14.03 -6.98
N PHE A 524 14.00 14.80 -7.44
CA PHE A 524 13.77 15.81 -8.46
C PHE A 524 13.38 15.18 -9.80
N VAL A 525 14.11 14.15 -10.27
CA VAL A 525 13.80 13.49 -11.55
C VAL A 525 12.42 12.82 -11.52
N ASN A 526 12.06 12.14 -10.42
CA ASN A 526 10.72 11.58 -10.25
C ASN A 526 9.65 12.67 -10.16
N THR A 527 9.93 13.83 -9.56
CA THR A 527 9.01 14.97 -9.54
C THR A 527 8.82 15.57 -10.94
N GLN A 528 9.87 15.62 -11.75
CA GLN A 528 9.74 15.99 -13.15
C GLN A 528 8.92 14.96 -13.95
N SER A 529 9.12 13.68 -13.68
CA SER A 529 8.40 12.57 -14.30
C SER A 529 6.90 12.59 -13.97
N LEU A 530 6.55 12.74 -12.68
CA LEU A 530 5.16 12.85 -12.24
C LEU A 530 4.47 14.08 -12.84
N ALA A 531 5.16 15.22 -12.90
CA ALA A 531 4.64 16.43 -13.51
C ALA A 531 4.42 16.26 -15.03
N TYR A 532 5.36 15.58 -15.71
CA TYR A 532 5.26 15.29 -17.13
C TYR A 532 4.04 14.40 -17.42
N VAL A 533 3.97 13.23 -16.79
CA VAL A 533 2.92 12.24 -17.08
C VAL A 533 1.54 12.76 -16.69
N THR A 534 1.41 13.40 -15.53
CA THR A 534 0.13 13.97 -15.09
C THR A 534 -0.33 15.07 -16.06
N THR A 535 0.57 15.96 -16.47
CA THR A 535 0.24 17.03 -17.43
C THR A 535 -0.09 16.47 -18.81
N TYR A 536 0.62 15.44 -19.27
CA TYR A 536 0.31 14.77 -20.54
C TYR A 536 -1.14 14.31 -20.56
N TYR A 537 -1.58 13.60 -19.52
CA TYR A 537 -2.96 13.14 -19.41
C TYR A 537 -3.94 14.28 -19.16
N ALA A 538 -3.59 15.30 -18.38
CA ALA A 538 -4.42 16.49 -18.18
C ALA A 538 -4.69 17.26 -19.49
N MET A 539 -3.79 17.16 -20.48
CA MET A 539 -3.86 17.85 -21.77
C MET A 539 -4.36 16.96 -22.93
N SER A 540 -4.46 15.65 -22.73
CA SER A 540 -4.78 14.68 -23.79
C SER A 540 -6.28 14.55 -24.04
N GLN A 541 -6.68 14.56 -25.31
CA GLN A 541 -8.05 14.25 -25.77
C GLN A 541 -7.97 13.49 -27.10
N PRO A 542 -8.35 12.20 -27.18
CA PRO A 542 -8.81 11.33 -26.06
C PRO A 542 -7.73 11.16 -24.98
N LEU A 543 -8.14 10.73 -23.78
CA LEU A 543 -7.23 10.59 -22.62
C LEU A 543 -6.14 9.55 -22.87
N PHE A 544 -6.54 8.35 -23.31
CA PHE A 544 -5.64 7.31 -23.78
C PHE A 544 -5.62 7.28 -25.31
N PRO A 545 -4.48 6.89 -25.94
CA PRO A 545 -4.44 6.60 -27.36
C PRO A 545 -5.49 5.54 -27.73
N ALA A 546 -5.98 5.56 -28.98
CA ALA A 546 -6.80 4.45 -29.44
C ALA A 546 -5.97 3.15 -29.42
N PRO A 547 -6.53 2.00 -28.97
CA PRO A 547 -5.81 0.74 -28.96
C PRO A 547 -5.21 0.46 -30.34
N GLN A 548 -3.92 0.12 -30.39
CA GLN A 548 -3.30 -0.35 -31.62
C GLN A 548 -4.03 -1.64 -32.05
N PRO A 549 -4.41 -1.81 -33.33
CA PRO A 549 -5.06 -3.02 -33.77
C PRO A 549 -4.10 -4.21 -33.64
N GLU A 550 -4.33 -5.03 -32.62
CA GLU A 550 -3.72 -6.35 -32.46
C GLU A 550 -3.81 -7.14 -33.79
N PRO A 551 -2.72 -7.75 -34.28
CA PRO A 551 -2.82 -8.64 -35.42
C PRO A 551 -3.80 -9.76 -35.07
N ARG A 552 -4.92 -9.83 -35.82
CA ARG A 552 -5.95 -10.87 -35.67
C ARG A 552 -5.33 -12.26 -35.78
N MET A 553 -4.87 -12.83 -34.66
CA MET A 553 -4.71 -14.25 -34.53
C MET A 553 -6.12 -14.84 -34.43
N MET A 554 -6.48 -15.70 -35.37
CA MET A 554 -7.66 -16.55 -35.27
C MET A 554 -7.51 -17.42 -34.01
N ARG A 555 -8.04 -16.97 -32.87
CA ARG A 555 -8.26 -17.86 -31.73
C ARG A 555 -9.29 -18.89 -32.16
N SER A 556 -8.87 -20.15 -32.23
CA SER A 556 -9.82 -21.27 -32.24
C SER A 556 -10.70 -21.13 -31.00
N LEU A 557 -12.02 -21.19 -31.17
CA LEU A 557 -12.99 -21.28 -30.09
C LEU A 557 -12.73 -22.59 -29.31
N SER A 558 -11.82 -22.53 -28.35
CA SER A 558 -11.78 -23.47 -27.25
C SER A 558 -12.94 -23.10 -26.32
N LEU A 559 -13.98 -23.94 -26.30
CA LEU A 559 -15.03 -23.94 -25.28
C LEU A 559 -14.47 -24.52 -23.96
N GLY A 560 -13.34 -24.01 -23.51
CA GLY A 560 -12.95 -24.15 -22.11
C GLY A 560 -13.72 -23.10 -21.33
N GLU A 561 -14.42 -23.51 -20.27
CA GLU A 561 -14.95 -22.55 -19.30
C GLU A 561 -13.78 -21.64 -18.85
N PRO A 562 -13.94 -20.31 -18.88
CA PRO A 562 -12.95 -19.45 -18.27
C PRO A 562 -12.84 -19.83 -16.80
N SER A 563 -11.61 -19.97 -16.31
CA SER A 563 -11.30 -19.71 -14.91
C SER A 563 -11.96 -18.40 -14.50
N THR A 564 -12.31 -18.29 -13.23
CA THR A 564 -12.95 -17.13 -12.60
C THR A 564 -12.27 -15.80 -12.97
N GLN A 565 -12.71 -15.16 -14.06
CA GLN A 565 -12.23 -13.84 -14.45
C GLN A 565 -12.42 -12.90 -13.27
N LEU A 566 -11.33 -12.31 -12.80
CA LEU A 566 -11.34 -11.32 -11.74
C LEU A 566 -12.15 -10.08 -12.18
N ARG A 567 -13.12 -9.68 -11.35
CA ARG A 567 -14.12 -8.66 -11.68
C ARG A 567 -13.86 -7.35 -10.96
N ILE A 568 -14.31 -6.25 -11.53
CA ILE A 568 -14.27 -4.93 -10.87
C ILE A 568 -14.98 -5.02 -9.51
N GLY A 569 -14.33 -4.52 -8.47
CA GLY A 569 -14.81 -4.57 -7.09
C GLY A 569 -14.53 -5.91 -6.38
N THR A 570 -13.96 -6.90 -7.08
CA THR A 570 -13.46 -8.13 -6.45
C THR A 570 -12.06 -7.85 -5.92
N LYS A 571 -11.93 -7.67 -4.62
CA LYS A 571 -10.61 -7.51 -3.99
C LYS A 571 -9.79 -8.76 -4.23
N LEU A 572 -8.66 -8.61 -4.92
CA LEU A 572 -7.74 -9.71 -5.14
C LEU A 572 -6.96 -9.99 -3.87
N LYS A 573 -6.87 -11.28 -3.52
CA LYS A 573 -5.93 -11.77 -2.51
C LYS A 573 -4.53 -11.41 -2.98
N ALA A 574 -3.74 -10.76 -2.13
CA ALA A 574 -2.33 -10.55 -2.43
C ALA A 574 -1.64 -11.92 -2.52
N ALA A 575 -0.72 -12.08 -3.47
CA ALA A 575 0.10 -13.28 -3.58
C ALA A 575 1.07 -13.40 -2.39
N PRO A 576 1.65 -14.61 -2.15
CA PRO A 576 2.79 -14.83 -1.26
C PRO A 576 3.99 -13.95 -1.61
N SER A 577 3.98 -12.71 -1.11
CA SER A 577 5.15 -11.85 -1.11
C SER A 577 6.22 -12.47 -0.22
N THR A 578 7.41 -12.74 -0.78
CA THR A 578 8.60 -13.18 -0.05
C THR A 578 9.34 -12.01 0.63
N SER A 579 8.71 -10.84 0.74
CA SER A 579 9.34 -9.68 1.36
C SER A 579 9.26 -9.81 2.89
N ASP A 580 10.34 -10.33 3.48
CA ASP A 580 10.60 -10.30 4.92
C ASP A 580 10.62 -8.84 5.39
N HIS A 581 9.54 -8.41 6.05
CA HIS A 581 9.45 -7.11 6.70
C HIS A 581 9.00 -7.22 8.14
N ASP A 582 9.64 -6.39 8.95
CA ASP A 582 9.39 -6.32 10.38
C ASP A 582 8.09 -5.58 10.74
N HIS A 583 7.46 -4.78 9.86
CA HIS A 583 6.28 -3.95 10.24
C HIS A 583 5.22 -3.74 9.12
N PHE A 584 3.96 -3.64 9.55
CA PHE A 584 2.74 -3.00 9.01
C PHE A 584 2.18 -3.21 7.57
N HIS A 585 2.55 -4.26 6.86
CA HIS A 585 1.62 -4.87 5.90
C HIS A 585 1.50 -6.36 6.19
N GLY A 586 0.74 -6.68 7.24
CA GLY A 586 0.51 -8.06 7.64
C GLY A 586 0.09 -8.88 6.43
N ASP A 587 0.58 -10.12 6.36
CA ASP A 587 0.18 -11.08 5.35
C ASP A 587 -1.36 -11.19 5.40
N PHE A 588 -2.04 -10.53 4.46
CA PHE A 588 -3.49 -10.64 4.31
C PHE A 588 -3.75 -12.09 3.96
N ASP A 589 -4.25 -12.85 4.93
CA ASP A 589 -4.39 -14.30 4.87
C ASP A 589 -4.70 -14.81 3.44
N GLN A 590 -3.65 -15.35 2.83
CA GLN A 590 -3.59 -15.76 1.43
C GLN A 590 -4.33 -17.08 1.18
N ASP A 591 -4.81 -17.73 2.24
CA ASP A 591 -5.25 -19.11 2.21
C ASP A 591 -6.78 -19.27 2.22
N ASN A 592 -7.55 -18.16 2.14
CA ASN A 592 -8.97 -18.24 1.80
C ASN A 592 -9.09 -18.94 0.43
N HIS A 593 -9.88 -20.00 0.30
CA HIS A 593 -10.26 -20.60 -0.98
C HIS A 593 -11.77 -20.51 -1.18
#